data_AF-A0A9E3KXU8-F1
#
_entry.id   AF-A0A9E3KXU8-F1
#
_cell.length_a   1.000
_cell.length_b   1.000
_cell.length_c   1.000
_cell.angle_alpha   90.00
_cell.angle_beta   90.00
_cell.angle_gamma   90.00
#
_symmetry.space_group_name_H-M   'P 1'
#
loop_
_entity.id
_entity.type
_entity.pdbx_description
1 polymer ?
#
loop_
_entity_poly.entity_id
_entity_poly.type
_entity_poly.pdbx_seq_one_letter_code
_entity_poly.pdbx_strand_id
1 'polypeptide(L)' 'MVRFLVVVPLLVFAASASAQQVGHDACARDVTRFCRPVINDGDQAVLTCLKEHRARLTKACDKVLTDHGQ' A
#
# COMPACT_ATOMS: atom_id res chain seq x y z
N MET A 1 -44.97 -12.96 32.59
CA MET A 1 -44.63 -13.34 31.20
C MET A 1 -43.46 -12.50 30.69
N VAL A 2 -42.27 -12.62 31.31
CA VAL A 2 -41.01 -11.98 30.88
C VAL A 2 -39.93 -13.03 31.11
N ARG A 3 -39.74 -13.92 30.13
CA ARG A 3 -38.75 -15.01 30.23
C ARG A 3 -38.23 -15.45 28.85
N PHE A 4 -38.16 -14.52 27.91
CA PHE A 4 -37.47 -14.61 26.62
C PHE A 4 -37.35 -13.14 26.22
N LEU A 5 -36.22 -12.46 26.42
CA LEU A 5 -35.12 -12.40 25.46
C LEU A 5 -33.83 -12.09 26.23
N VAL A 6 -33.17 -13.15 26.70
CA VAL A 6 -31.73 -13.16 26.92
C VAL A 6 -31.10 -13.27 25.55
N VAL A 7 -30.70 -12.15 24.93
CA VAL A 7 -29.76 -12.16 23.81
C VAL A 7 -28.81 -10.97 23.93
N VAL A 8 -27.72 -11.22 24.65
CA VAL A 8 -26.35 -10.73 24.39
C VAL A 8 -26.09 -9.21 24.54
N PRO A 9 -25.62 -8.79 25.74
CA PRO A 9 -24.73 -7.65 25.85
C PRO A 9 -23.29 -8.13 25.57
N LEU A 10 -22.70 -7.75 24.44
CA LEU A 10 -21.25 -7.87 24.18
C LEU A 10 -20.92 -6.92 23.02
N LEU A 11 -20.32 -5.75 23.26
CA LEU A 11 -18.89 -5.53 23.00
C LEU A 11 -18.40 -6.30 21.77
N VAL A 12 -18.04 -5.59 20.70
CA VAL A 12 -16.69 -5.61 20.13
C VAL A 12 -16.60 -4.59 18.98
N PHE A 13 -15.79 -3.56 19.26
CA PHE A 13 -15.07 -2.74 18.30
C PHE A 13 -14.36 -3.61 17.25
N ALA A 14 -14.56 -3.32 15.96
CA ALA A 14 -13.55 -3.63 14.96
C ALA A 14 -13.57 -2.57 13.85
N ALA A 15 -13.04 -1.37 14.17
CA ALA A 15 -12.55 -0.48 13.14
C ALA A 15 -11.24 -1.08 12.59
N SER A 16 -11.35 -1.98 11.61
CA SER A 16 -10.20 -2.44 10.84
C SER A 16 -9.83 -1.37 9.81
N ALA A 17 -9.19 -0.29 10.27
CA ALA A 17 -8.45 0.61 9.40
C ALA A 17 -7.07 -0.02 9.12
N SER A 18 -7.06 -1.03 8.25
CA SER A 18 -5.83 -1.67 7.79
C SER A 18 -5.15 -0.79 6.74
N ALA A 19 -4.61 0.37 7.15
CA ALA A 19 -3.71 1.17 6.31
C ALA A 19 -2.30 0.55 6.36
N GLN A 20 -2.17 -0.69 5.90
CA GLN A 20 -0.88 -1.37 5.78
C GLN A 20 -0.34 -1.14 4.37
N GLN A 21 0.30 0.01 4.14
CA GLN A 21 1.08 0.24 2.90
C GLN A 21 2.46 0.83 3.21
N VAL A 22 3.10 0.38 4.30
CA VAL A 22 4.47 0.77 4.71
C VAL A 22 5.55 -0.03 3.92
N GLY A 23 5.23 -0.45 2.69
CA GLY A 23 6.16 -1.12 1.77
C GLY A 23 6.59 -0.23 0.59
N HIS A 24 5.85 0.85 0.32
CA HIS A 24 6.12 1.74 -0.81
C HIS A 24 7.03 2.92 -0.46
N ASP A 25 7.38 3.13 0.81
CA ASP A 25 8.01 4.39 1.25
C ASP A 25 9.36 4.69 0.58
N ALA A 26 10.19 3.68 0.32
CA ALA A 26 11.48 3.87 -0.33
C ALA A 26 11.34 4.39 -1.78
N CYS A 27 10.31 3.93 -2.49
CA CYS A 27 10.00 4.38 -3.85
C CYS A 27 9.00 5.54 -3.89
N ALA A 28 8.25 5.83 -2.83
CA ALA A 28 7.18 6.84 -2.83
C ALA A 28 7.66 8.21 -3.32
N ARG A 29 8.89 8.59 -2.95
CA ARG A 29 9.50 9.86 -3.37
C ARG A 29 9.81 9.87 -4.88
N ASP A 30 10.32 8.76 -5.42
CA ASP A 30 10.62 8.61 -6.84
C ASP A 30 9.35 8.45 -7.68
N VAL A 31 8.37 7.71 -7.17
CA VAL A 31 7.05 7.54 -7.79
C VAL A 31 6.35 8.89 -7.92
N THR A 32 6.35 9.72 -6.87
CA THR A 32 5.74 11.05 -6.90
C THR A 32 6.46 12.01 -7.86
N ARG A 33 7.77 11.81 -8.09
CA ARG A 33 8.60 12.67 -8.94
C ARG A 33 8.55 12.28 -10.42
N PHE A 34 8.65 10.98 -10.71
CA PHE A 34 8.79 10.45 -12.07
C PHE A 34 7.51 9.78 -12.56
N CYS A 35 6.80 9.08 -11.68
CA CYS A 35 5.63 8.27 -12.02
C CYS A 35 4.30 8.90 -11.57
N ARG A 36 4.29 10.19 -11.23
CA ARG A 36 3.09 10.95 -10.83
C ARG A 36 1.86 10.74 -11.73
N PRO A 37 1.97 10.69 -13.08
CA PRO A 37 0.80 10.48 -13.92
C PRO A 37 0.18 9.09 -13.77
N VAL A 38 0.96 8.06 -13.41
CA VAL A 38 0.51 6.66 -13.35
C VAL A 38 0.15 6.18 -11.94
N ILE A 39 0.29 7.04 -10.92
CA ILE A 39 -0.09 6.70 -9.52
C ILE A 39 -1.57 6.33 -9.43
N ASN A 40 -2.42 7.00 -10.22
CA ASN A 40 -3.86 6.78 -10.19
C ASN A 40 -4.30 5.55 -10.99
N ASP A 41 -3.43 4.99 -11.84
CA ASP A 41 -3.67 3.76 -12.60
C ASP A 41 -3.41 2.50 -11.77
N GLY A 42 -2.76 2.63 -10.60
CA GLY A 42 -2.53 1.55 -9.64
C GLY A 42 -1.10 1.02 -9.62
N ASP A 43 -0.84 0.05 -8.73
CA ASP A 43 0.52 -0.42 -8.41
C ASP A 43 1.25 -1.03 -9.62
N GLN A 44 0.53 -1.72 -10.51
CA GLN A 44 1.11 -2.30 -11.74
C GLN A 44 1.65 -1.23 -12.71
N ALA A 45 0.93 -0.12 -12.86
CA ALA A 45 1.35 0.98 -13.71
C ALA A 45 2.54 1.72 -13.09
N VAL A 46 2.51 1.93 -11.77
CA VAL A 46 3.62 2.48 -11.00
C VAL A 46 4.87 1.58 -11.13
N LEU A 47 4.73 0.26 -10.99
CA LEU A 47 5.83 -0.68 -11.14
C LEU A 47 6.44 -0.66 -12.53
N THR A 48 5.60 -0.59 -13.57
CA THR A 48 6.07 -0.47 -14.95
C THR A 48 6.85 0.82 -15.14
N CYS A 49 6.32 1.95 -14.68
CA CYS A 49 7.00 3.23 -14.74
C CYS A 49 8.33 3.22 -13.96
N LEU A 50 8.38 2.62 -12.77
CA LEU A 50 9.61 2.46 -12.02
C LEU A 50 10.64 1.62 -12.79
N LYS A 51 10.23 0.54 -13.44
CA LYS A 51 11.11 -0.28 -14.28
C LYS A 51 11.68 0.49 -15.46
N GLU A 52 10.86 1.30 -16.14
CA GLU A 52 11.32 2.16 -17.25
C GLU A 52 12.26 3.27 -16.78
N HIS A 53 12.06 3.76 -15.56
CA HIS A 53 12.84 4.84 -14.98
C HIS A 53 13.94 4.36 -14.02
N ARG A 54 14.26 3.05 -13.97
CA ARG A 54 15.19 2.45 -12.99
C ARG A 54 16.52 3.19 -12.86
N ALA A 55 17.10 3.58 -14.00
CA ALA A 55 18.36 4.33 -14.05
C ALA A 55 18.29 5.75 -13.43
N ARG A 56 17.08 6.29 -13.23
CA ARG A 56 16.81 7.61 -12.62
C ARG A 56 16.29 7.52 -11.19
N LEU A 57 15.98 6.32 -10.70
CA LEU A 57 15.50 6.12 -9.34
C LEU A 57 16.64 6.32 -8.33
N THR A 58 16.26 6.58 -7.08
CA THR A 58 17.23 6.58 -5.98
C THR A 58 17.73 5.16 -5.72
N LYS A 59 18.95 5.06 -5.16
CA LYS A 59 19.53 3.78 -4.74
C LYS A 59 18.64 3.00 -3.76
N ALA A 60 17.83 3.72 -2.96
CA ALA A 60 16.89 3.10 -2.04
C ALA A 60 15.76 2.39 -2.79
N CYS A 61 15.13 3.06 -3.76
CA CYS A 61 14.07 2.49 -4.57
C CYS A 61 14.58 1.37 -5.50
N ASP A 62 15.74 1.54 -6.13
CA ASP A 62 16.36 0.50 -6.96
C ASP A 62 16.71 -0.76 -6.16
N LYS A 63 17.22 -0.59 -4.93
CA LYS A 63 17.47 -1.71 -4.01
C LYS A 63 16.18 -2.47 -3.70
N VAL A 64 15.09 -1.79 -3.40
CA VAL A 64 13.79 -2.41 -3.13
C VAL A 64 13.27 -3.15 -4.37
N LEU A 65 13.36 -2.54 -5.55
CA LEU A 65 12.98 -3.21 -6.81
C LEU A 65 13.79 -4.49 -7.05
N THR A 66 15.08 -4.48 -6.71
CA THR A 66 16.00 -5.62 -6.89
C THR A 66 15.80 -6.70 -5.81
N ASP A 67 15.57 -6.30 -4.55
CA ASP A 67 15.33 -7.19 -3.41
C ASP A 67 14.02 -7.98 -3.56
N HIS A 68 12.99 -7.33 -4.11
CA HIS A 68 11.73 -7.97 -4.46
C HIS A 68 11.75 -8.69 -5.82
N GLY A 69 12.90 -8.79 -6.49
CA GLY A 69 13.09 -9.57 -7.71
C GLY A 69 12.31 -9.05 -8.94
N GLN A 70 12.05 -7.75 -9.01
CA GLN A 70 11.24 -7.13 -10.06
C GLN A 70 12.05 -6.64 -11.25
#